data_AF-X1G9R0-F1
#
_entry.id   AF-X1G9R0-F1
#
_cell.length_a   1.000
_cell.length_b   1.000
_cell.length_c   1.000
_cell.angle_alpha   90.00
_cell.angle_beta   90.00
_cell.angle_gamma   90.00
#
_symmetry.space_group_name_H-M   'P 1'
#
loop_
_entity.id
_entity.type
_entity.pdbx_description
1 polymer ?
#
loop_
_entity_poly.entity_id
_entity_poly.type
_entity_poly.pdbx_seq_one_letter_code
_entity_poly.pdbx_strand_id
1 'polypeptide(L)'
;HRKTNKFWHRFVLCQPQAQQIKHISYFNEFIGGPRNGYKYLSDSNIDWGEGLKELGKWYKGQKLKGIYLCYFGNADPHYYGIKYIPFGMVSQVLDEERTGDKILFSDNDRIVVAISITNLNSTYYSEKGIFDWLKKYKPDKIIAHSIFIYELINRGDLLREFTRRYS
;
A
#
# COMPACT_ATOMS: atom_id res chain seq x y z
N HIS A 1 -6.79 16.85 70.97
CA HIS A 1 -5.69 15.98 70.48
C HIS A 1 -6.05 14.51 70.75
N ARG A 2 -6.42 13.73 69.72
CA ARG A 2 -6.29 12.25 69.62
C ARG A 2 -7.03 11.70 68.36
N LYS A 3 -6.25 11.01 67.50
CA LYS A 3 -6.51 9.73 66.81
C LYS A 3 -7.73 9.62 65.84
N THR A 4 -7.51 9.60 64.52
CA THR A 4 -7.32 8.43 63.59
C THR A 4 -8.51 7.49 63.42
N ASN A 5 -9.06 7.38 62.19
CA ASN A 5 -9.20 6.15 61.38
C ASN A 5 -10.04 6.36 60.10
N LYS A 6 -9.45 6.14 58.91
CA LYS A 6 -9.73 5.06 57.92
C LYS A 6 -10.73 5.44 56.80
N PHE A 7 -10.24 5.62 55.56
CA PHE A 7 -10.33 4.69 54.39
C PHE A 7 -11.77 4.62 53.80
N TRP A 8 -12.11 4.95 52.54
CA TRP A 8 -11.64 4.41 51.25
C TRP A 8 -12.06 5.28 50.03
N HIS A 9 -11.14 5.44 49.07
CA HIS A 9 -11.26 5.35 47.60
C HIS A 9 -12.54 5.81 46.86
N ARG A 10 -12.37 6.75 45.91
CA ARG A 10 -12.95 6.61 44.56
C ARG A 10 -12.16 7.39 43.50
N PHE A 11 -11.43 6.63 42.69
CA PHE A 11 -10.91 7.07 41.40
C PHE A 11 -12.10 7.34 40.46
N VAL A 12 -12.16 8.53 39.86
CA VAL A 12 -12.99 8.76 38.67
C VAL A 12 -12.05 8.73 37.48
N LEU A 13 -12.13 7.62 36.75
CA LEU A 13 -11.36 7.33 35.55
C LEU A 13 -11.74 8.29 34.41
N CYS A 14 -10.72 8.88 33.82
CA CYS A 14 -10.74 9.49 32.50
C CYS A 14 -11.30 8.47 31.49
N GLN A 15 -12.35 8.84 30.75
CA GLN A 15 -12.91 8.03 29.66
C GLN A 15 -11.92 8.04 28.49
N PRO A 16 -11.36 6.90 28.04
CA PRO A 16 -10.77 6.85 26.72
C PRO A 16 -11.89 6.72 25.68
N GLN A 17 -11.90 7.62 24.70
CA GLN A 17 -12.67 7.44 23.47
C GLN A 17 -12.23 6.12 22.82
N ALA A 18 -13.03 5.08 23.01
CA ALA A 18 -12.89 3.82 22.33
C ALA A 18 -13.14 4.06 20.83
N GLN A 19 -12.04 4.19 20.08
CA GLN A 19 -12.05 4.08 18.64
C GLN A 19 -12.56 2.68 18.32
N GLN A 20 -13.78 2.60 17.79
CA GLN A 20 -14.44 1.34 17.49
C GLN A 20 -13.72 0.66 16.31
N ILE A 21 -12.72 -0.16 16.62
CA ILE A 21 -12.13 -1.10 15.67
C ILE A 21 -13.19 -2.17 15.43
N LYS A 22 -13.94 -2.04 14.33
CA LYS A 22 -14.83 -3.10 13.87
C LYS A 22 -14.01 -4.20 13.21
N HIS A 23 -13.49 -5.13 14.03
CA HIS A 23 -13.22 -6.49 13.56
C HIS A 23 -14.59 -7.17 13.37
N ILE A 24 -14.98 -7.38 12.12
CA ILE A 24 -16.02 -8.38 11.80
C ILE A 24 -15.37 -9.34 10.82
N SER A 25 -14.89 -10.44 11.39
CA SER A 25 -14.58 -11.68 10.67
C SER A 25 -15.86 -12.17 10.02
N TYR A 26 -16.05 -11.88 8.74
CA TYR A 26 -17.00 -12.60 7.90
C TYR A 26 -16.23 -13.66 7.13
N PHE A 27 -16.12 -14.84 7.72
CA PHE A 27 -15.74 -16.06 7.03
C PHE A 27 -16.86 -16.38 6.03
N ASN A 28 -16.63 -16.15 4.74
CA ASN A 28 -17.48 -16.69 3.68
C ASN A 28 -17.03 -18.13 3.39
N GLU A 29 -17.63 -19.04 4.15
CA GLU A 29 -17.33 -20.48 4.19
C GLU A 29 -18.01 -21.28 3.07
N PHE A 30 -18.13 -20.75 1.85
CA PHE A 30 -18.84 -21.46 0.76
C PHE A 30 -18.15 -21.47 -0.62
N ILE A 31 -16.87 -21.12 -0.72
CA ILE A 31 -16.14 -21.25 -2.00
C ILE A 31 -14.76 -21.89 -1.76
N GLY A 32 -14.68 -23.22 -1.96
CA GLY A 32 -13.52 -23.81 -2.65
C GLY A 32 -12.45 -24.56 -1.84
N GLY A 33 -12.59 -24.73 -0.52
CA GLY A 33 -11.74 -25.65 0.25
C GLY A 33 -10.24 -25.27 0.35
N PRO A 34 -9.44 -26.06 1.11
CA PRO A 34 -8.12 -25.67 1.62
C PRO A 34 -6.99 -25.61 0.57
N ARG A 35 -7.26 -25.79 -0.72
CA ARG A 35 -6.24 -25.74 -1.80
C ARG A 35 -6.22 -24.45 -2.61
N ASN A 36 -7.16 -23.52 -2.40
CA ASN A 36 -7.21 -22.23 -3.11
C ASN A 36 -7.48 -21.03 -2.17
N GLY A 37 -7.48 -21.26 -0.85
CA GLY A 37 -7.88 -20.27 0.15
C GLY A 37 -7.00 -19.02 0.25
N TYR A 38 -5.82 -18.99 -0.38
CA TYR A 38 -4.91 -17.83 -0.39
C TYR A 38 -5.22 -16.78 -1.47
N LYS A 39 -6.14 -17.07 -2.42
CA LYS A 39 -6.54 -16.09 -3.45
C LYS A 39 -7.49 -14.99 -2.94
N TYR A 40 -8.00 -15.10 -1.72
CA TYR A 40 -9.07 -14.24 -1.19
C TYR A 40 -8.89 -13.87 0.28
N LEU A 41 -7.65 -13.75 0.77
CA LEU A 41 -7.38 -13.36 2.16
C LEU A 41 -7.16 -11.85 2.22
N SER A 42 -8.19 -11.11 2.60
CA SER A 42 -8.55 -10.84 4.01
C SER A 42 -7.66 -9.76 4.66
N ASP A 43 -7.45 -8.66 3.98
CA ASP A 43 -7.38 -7.36 4.66
C ASP A 43 -8.39 -6.43 4.00
N SER A 44 -9.49 -6.14 4.71
CA SER A 44 -10.70 -5.50 4.17
C SER A 44 -10.48 -4.12 3.53
N ASN A 45 -9.29 -3.52 3.69
CA ASN A 45 -8.89 -2.26 3.06
C ASN A 45 -8.21 -2.43 1.69
N ILE A 46 -7.76 -3.65 1.39
CA ILE A 46 -6.79 -3.95 0.33
C ILE A 46 -7.46 -4.64 -0.86
N ASP A 47 -8.49 -5.46 -0.62
CA ASP A 47 -9.13 -6.30 -1.64
C ASP A 47 -10.11 -5.56 -2.58
N TRP A 48 -10.53 -4.33 -2.26
CA TRP A 48 -11.65 -3.66 -2.96
C TRP A 48 -11.27 -2.32 -3.62
N GLY A 49 -9.98 -2.05 -3.76
CA GLY A 49 -9.50 -0.91 -4.55
C GLY A 49 -9.62 0.45 -3.87
N GLU A 50 -9.87 0.54 -2.56
CA GLU A 50 -9.87 1.82 -1.83
C GLU A 50 -8.52 2.53 -1.97
N GLY A 51 -7.41 1.80 -1.81
CA GLY A 51 -6.07 2.34 -2.05
C GLY A 51 -5.90 2.89 -3.48
N LEU A 52 -6.34 2.13 -4.49
CA LEU A 52 -6.27 2.58 -5.89
C LEU A 52 -7.22 3.74 -6.20
N LYS A 53 -8.38 3.80 -5.56
CA LYS A 53 -9.33 4.91 -5.70
C LYS A 53 -8.73 6.21 -5.21
N GLU A 54 -8.13 6.21 -4.02
CA GLU A 54 -7.45 7.38 -3.48
C GLU A 54 -6.17 7.71 -4.27
N LEU A 55 -5.45 6.69 -4.76
CA LEU A 55 -4.33 6.88 -5.68
C LEU A 55 -4.78 7.54 -6.98
N GLY A 56 -5.91 7.13 -7.53
CA GLY A 56 -6.50 7.68 -8.76
C GLY A 56 -6.92 9.14 -8.58
N LYS A 57 -7.54 9.49 -7.44
CA LYS A 57 -7.84 10.89 -7.10
C LYS A 57 -6.58 11.74 -7.03
N TRP A 58 -5.55 11.24 -6.33
CA TRP A 58 -4.27 11.93 -6.25
C TRP A 58 -3.64 12.09 -7.63
N TYR A 59 -3.57 11.01 -8.41
CA TYR A 59 -3.00 10.95 -9.76
C TYR A 59 -3.66 11.95 -10.72
N LYS A 60 -5.00 12.07 -10.69
CA LYS A 60 -5.73 13.06 -11.50
C LYS A 60 -5.37 14.51 -11.19
N GLY A 61 -4.98 14.78 -9.94
CA GLY A 61 -4.48 16.10 -9.52
C GLY A 61 -3.01 16.33 -9.92
N GLN A 62 -2.31 15.31 -10.42
CA GLN A 62 -0.93 15.44 -10.89
C GLN A 62 -0.88 15.51 -12.42
N LYS A 63 0.05 16.32 -12.95
CA LYS A 63 0.36 16.34 -14.39
C LYS A 63 1.42 15.27 -14.72
N LEU A 64 1.09 14.00 -14.51
CA LEU A 64 2.01 12.87 -14.76
C LEU A 64 1.67 12.18 -16.08
N LYS A 65 2.70 11.77 -16.82
CA LYS A 65 2.55 10.92 -18.02
C LYS A 65 2.07 9.51 -17.64
N GLY A 66 2.50 9.04 -16.48
CA GLY A 66 2.14 7.79 -15.82
C GLY A 66 3.01 7.57 -14.60
N ILE A 67 2.85 6.42 -13.94
CA ILE A 67 3.62 6.04 -12.76
C ILE A 67 4.16 4.62 -12.90
N TYR A 68 5.26 4.31 -12.22
CA TYR A 68 5.64 2.93 -11.95
C TYR A 68 4.80 2.43 -10.77
N LEU A 69 4.09 1.30 -10.93
CA LEU A 69 3.18 0.79 -9.93
C LEU A 69 3.52 -0.65 -9.52
N CYS A 70 3.70 -0.85 -8.22
CA CYS A 70 3.85 -2.15 -7.57
C CYS A 70 2.77 -2.28 -6.49
N TYR A 71 1.56 -2.65 -6.91
CA TYR A 71 0.38 -2.69 -6.05
C TYR A 71 -0.06 -4.13 -5.76
N PHE A 72 -0.40 -4.38 -4.50
CA PHE A 72 -1.01 -5.63 -4.05
C PHE A 72 -2.53 -5.47 -4.02
N GLY A 73 -3.22 -6.31 -4.81
CA GLY A 73 -4.68 -6.35 -4.95
C GLY A 73 -5.11 -6.60 -6.39
N ASN A 74 -6.38 -6.97 -6.60
CA ASN A 74 -6.89 -7.43 -7.90
C ASN A 74 -7.56 -6.33 -8.73
N ALA A 75 -7.80 -5.15 -8.15
CA ALA A 75 -8.45 -4.06 -8.88
C ALA A 75 -7.55 -3.48 -9.98
N ASP A 76 -8.16 -3.21 -11.14
CA ASP A 76 -7.51 -2.61 -12.30
C ASP A 76 -7.23 -1.10 -12.07
N PRO A 77 -5.96 -0.64 -12.12
CA PRO A 77 -5.63 0.79 -12.03
C PRO A 77 -6.25 1.64 -13.14
N HIS A 78 -6.50 1.08 -14.33
CA HIS A 78 -7.12 1.80 -15.44
C HIS A 78 -8.55 2.22 -15.12
N TYR A 79 -9.30 1.42 -14.35
CA TYR A 79 -10.64 1.77 -13.85
C TYR A 79 -10.63 3.10 -13.06
N TYR A 80 -9.53 3.38 -12.35
CA TYR A 80 -9.35 4.62 -11.58
C TYR A 80 -8.70 5.76 -12.39
N GLY A 81 -8.44 5.52 -13.67
CA GLY A 81 -7.82 6.47 -14.60
C GLY A 81 -6.32 6.62 -14.41
N ILE A 82 -5.65 5.60 -13.88
CA ILE A 82 -4.20 5.62 -13.62
C ILE A 82 -3.49 4.98 -14.80
N LYS A 83 -2.64 5.73 -15.50
CA LYS A 83 -1.67 5.15 -16.44
C LYS A 83 -0.45 4.66 -15.71
N TYR A 84 -0.05 3.42 -15.93
CA TYR A 84 1.02 2.82 -15.14
C TYR A 84 1.90 1.84 -15.91
N ILE A 85 3.18 1.77 -15.51
CA ILE A 85 4.09 0.69 -15.85
C ILE A 85 4.18 -0.25 -14.64
N PRO A 86 3.82 -1.53 -14.75
CA PRO A 86 4.01 -2.48 -13.66
C PRO A 86 5.50 -2.70 -13.37
N PHE A 87 5.89 -2.80 -12.11
CA PHE A 87 7.24 -3.24 -11.75
C PHE A 87 7.23 -4.15 -10.52
N GLY A 88 8.15 -5.12 -10.52
CA GLY A 88 8.36 -6.04 -9.41
C GLY A 88 7.09 -6.77 -8.96
N MET A 89 6.18 -7.18 -9.85
CA MET A 89 4.95 -7.87 -9.46
C MET A 89 5.21 -9.28 -8.88
N VAL A 90 4.54 -9.64 -7.78
CA VAL A 90 4.28 -11.06 -7.48
C VAL A 90 3.11 -11.47 -8.37
N SER A 91 3.35 -12.38 -9.31
CA SER A 91 2.31 -12.96 -10.15
C SER A 91 1.29 -13.73 -9.28
N GLN A 92 0.19 -13.07 -8.92
CA GLN A 92 -1.05 -13.73 -8.47
C GLN A 92 -2.24 -13.38 -9.37
N VAL A 93 -2.09 -12.31 -10.16
CA VAL A 93 -2.92 -11.98 -11.31
C VAL A 93 -2.15 -12.48 -12.53
N LEU A 94 -2.80 -13.26 -13.40
CA LEU A 94 -2.18 -13.72 -14.64
C LEU A 94 -1.68 -12.48 -15.40
N ASP A 95 -0.45 -12.49 -15.89
CA ASP A 95 0.17 -11.34 -16.59
C ASP A 95 -0.71 -10.80 -17.74
N GLU A 96 -1.61 -11.65 -18.27
CA GLU A 96 -2.61 -11.35 -19.29
C GLU A 96 -3.67 -10.31 -18.85
N GLU A 97 -3.98 -10.19 -17.55
CA GLU A 97 -5.02 -9.27 -17.05
C GLU A 97 -4.48 -7.88 -16.66
N ARG A 98 -3.15 -7.69 -16.55
CA ARG A 98 -2.54 -6.43 -16.08
C ARG A 98 -1.33 -6.01 -16.91
N THR A 99 -1.55 -5.86 -18.21
CA THR A 99 -0.51 -5.50 -19.20
C THR A 99 0.14 -4.13 -18.98
N GLY A 100 -0.51 -3.23 -18.23
CA GLY A 100 -0.03 -1.87 -18.03
C GLY A 100 0.03 -1.05 -19.32
N ASP A 101 0.73 0.07 -19.27
CA ASP A 101 0.87 1.01 -20.37
C ASP A 101 2.31 1.04 -20.90
N LYS A 102 2.45 1.19 -22.22
CA LYS A 102 3.74 1.52 -22.85
C LYS A 102 4.00 3.02 -22.70
N ILE A 103 4.73 3.41 -21.67
CA ILE A 103 5.04 4.82 -21.38
C ILE A 103 6.54 5.05 -21.55
N LEU A 104 6.88 6.04 -22.39
CA LEU A 104 8.24 6.49 -22.59
C LEU A 104 8.46 7.79 -21.81
N PHE A 105 9.29 7.79 -20.79
CA PHE A 105 9.67 9.00 -20.05
C PHE A 105 10.83 9.72 -20.73
N SER A 106 10.84 11.05 -20.66
CA SER A 106 11.93 11.94 -21.07
C SER A 106 12.57 12.62 -19.86
N ASP A 107 13.71 13.28 -20.05
CA ASP A 107 14.48 13.91 -18.96
C ASP A 107 13.69 14.96 -18.16
N ASN A 108 12.67 15.57 -18.76
CA ASN A 108 11.83 16.58 -18.12
C ASN A 108 10.57 15.99 -17.46
N ASP A 109 10.30 14.70 -17.64
CA ASP A 109 9.11 14.07 -17.07
C ASP A 109 9.32 13.73 -15.59
N ARG A 110 8.28 13.99 -14.78
CA ARG A 110 8.26 13.53 -13.39
C ARG A 110 8.11 12.02 -13.35
N ILE A 111 9.14 11.34 -12.85
CA ILE A 111 9.12 9.90 -12.63
C ILE A 111 8.66 9.63 -11.20
N VAL A 112 7.57 8.88 -11.08
CA VAL A 112 6.96 8.52 -9.80
C VAL A 112 6.86 7.01 -9.68
N VAL A 113 7.25 6.50 -8.51
CA VAL A 113 7.07 5.12 -8.09
C VAL A 113 5.99 5.07 -7.00
N ALA A 114 4.99 4.20 -7.18
CA ALA A 114 3.97 3.90 -6.20
C ALA A 114 4.04 2.42 -5.81
N ILE A 115 4.17 2.13 -4.52
CA ILE A 115 4.28 0.75 -4.01
C ILE A 115 3.38 0.54 -2.79
N SER A 116 2.61 -0.55 -2.81
CA SER A 116 1.79 -0.95 -1.66
C SER A 116 2.68 -1.42 -0.50
N ILE A 117 2.25 -1.19 0.75
CA ILE A 117 3.00 -1.61 1.95
C ILE A 117 3.25 -3.13 1.98
N THR A 118 2.29 -3.91 1.49
CA THR A 118 2.41 -5.36 1.35
C THR A 118 3.56 -5.76 0.43
N ASN A 119 3.67 -5.11 -0.73
CA ASN A 119 4.79 -5.37 -1.64
C ASN A 119 6.09 -4.77 -1.10
N LEU A 120 6.08 -3.57 -0.55
CA LEU A 120 7.24 -2.92 0.08
C LEU A 120 7.85 -3.79 1.18
N ASN A 121 7.03 -4.51 1.95
CA ASN A 121 7.48 -5.44 2.99
C ASN A 121 7.84 -6.83 2.47
N SER A 122 7.73 -7.07 1.17
CA SER A 122 8.01 -8.37 0.54
C SER A 122 7.17 -9.50 1.15
N THR A 123 5.94 -9.21 1.61
CA THR A 123 5.11 -10.16 2.36
C THR A 123 4.91 -11.46 1.59
N TYR A 124 4.59 -11.36 0.30
CA TYR A 124 4.30 -12.50 -0.58
C TYR A 124 5.40 -12.82 -1.59
N TYR A 125 6.58 -12.21 -1.47
CA TYR A 125 7.74 -12.53 -2.31
C TYR A 125 8.52 -13.69 -1.68
N SER A 126 9.09 -14.56 -2.51
CA SER A 126 10.05 -15.59 -2.09
C SER A 126 11.32 -14.95 -1.54
N GLU A 127 11.83 -13.92 -2.24
CA GLU A 127 12.94 -13.09 -1.78
C GLU A 127 12.44 -12.02 -0.81
N LYS A 128 12.84 -12.13 0.46
CA LYS A 128 12.57 -11.11 1.48
C LYS A 128 13.53 -9.94 1.31
N GLY A 129 13.02 -8.73 1.45
CA GLY A 129 13.84 -7.51 1.40
C GLY A 129 14.16 -7.01 0.00
N ILE A 130 13.53 -7.56 -1.05
CA ILE A 130 13.74 -7.13 -2.45
C ILE A 130 13.46 -5.62 -2.66
N PHE A 131 12.66 -4.99 -1.78
CA PHE A 131 12.39 -3.55 -1.77
C PHE A 131 12.99 -2.80 -0.57
N ASP A 132 13.89 -3.40 0.21
CA ASP A 132 14.52 -2.72 1.35
C ASP A 132 15.33 -1.49 0.93
N TRP A 133 15.78 -1.47 -0.32
CA TRP A 133 16.41 -0.29 -0.90
C TRP A 133 15.48 0.93 -0.93
N LEU A 134 14.18 0.76 -1.18
CA LEU A 134 13.19 1.86 -1.12
C LEU A 134 12.96 2.33 0.32
N LYS A 135 13.06 1.43 1.30
CA LYS A 135 12.87 1.76 2.73
C LYS A 135 13.97 2.69 3.28
N LYS A 136 15.12 2.78 2.61
CA LYS A 136 16.18 3.74 2.93
C LYS A 136 15.76 5.19 2.69
N TYR A 137 14.72 5.40 1.88
CA TYR A 137 14.24 6.72 1.50
C TYR A 137 12.91 7.02 2.19
N LYS A 138 12.75 8.26 2.65
CA LYS A 138 11.45 8.74 3.13
C LYS A 138 10.49 8.85 1.94
N PRO A 139 9.27 8.29 2.01
CA PRO A 139 8.26 8.50 0.98
C PRO A 139 7.83 9.97 0.96
N ASP A 140 7.54 10.50 -0.24
CA ASP A 140 7.02 11.87 -0.39
C ASP A 140 5.57 11.95 0.07
N LYS A 141 4.83 10.84 -0.07
CA LYS A 141 3.45 10.71 0.38
C LYS A 141 3.11 9.26 0.69
N ILE A 142 2.16 9.08 1.60
CA ILE A 142 1.48 7.80 1.84
C ILE A 142 0.00 8.03 1.55
N ILE A 143 -0.55 7.28 0.60
CA ILE A 143 -1.96 7.35 0.16
C ILE A 143 -2.72 6.20 0.78
N ALA A 144 -3.93 6.47 1.29
CA ALA A 144 -4.80 5.48 1.94
C ALA A 144 -4.06 4.62 3.00
N HIS A 145 -3.09 5.23 3.69
CA HIS A 145 -2.22 4.59 4.68
C HIS A 145 -1.48 3.32 4.20
N SER A 146 -1.43 3.05 2.89
CA SER A 146 -1.00 1.77 2.36
C SER A 146 -0.21 1.86 1.06
N ILE A 147 -0.24 2.98 0.33
CA ILE A 147 0.52 3.17 -0.91
C ILE A 147 1.55 4.27 -0.74
N PHE A 148 2.82 3.90 -0.84
CA PHE A 148 3.97 4.77 -0.66
C PHE A 148 4.38 5.36 -2.00
N ILE A 149 4.51 6.68 -2.05
CA ILE A 149 4.85 7.45 -3.25
C ILE A 149 6.29 7.96 -3.14
N TYR A 150 7.06 7.73 -4.20
CA TYR A 150 8.43 8.18 -4.35
C TYR A 150 8.62 8.92 -5.68
N GLU A 151 8.89 10.22 -5.63
CA GLU A 151 9.32 11.02 -6.79
C GLU A 151 10.83 10.91 -7.02
N LEU A 152 11.27 10.49 -8.21
CA LEU A 152 12.66 10.13 -8.45
C LEU A 152 13.53 11.32 -8.92
N ILE A 153 12.95 12.31 -9.60
CA ILE A 153 13.71 13.30 -10.38
C ILE A 153 14.63 14.19 -9.53
N ASN A 154 14.26 14.48 -8.28
CA ASN A 154 15.08 15.28 -7.37
C ASN A 154 16.00 14.42 -6.48
N ARG A 155 16.08 13.11 -6.72
CA ARG A 155 16.84 12.13 -5.92
C ARG A 155 17.69 11.26 -6.83
N GLY A 156 18.82 11.81 -7.28
CA GLY A 156 19.72 11.17 -8.25
C GLY A 156 20.13 9.75 -7.87
N ASP A 157 20.38 9.48 -6.59
CA ASP A 157 20.72 8.13 -6.11
C ASP A 157 19.54 7.17 -6.19
N LEU A 158 18.34 7.62 -5.82
CA LEU A 158 17.13 6.81 -5.90
C LEU A 158 16.78 6.51 -7.36
N LEU A 159 16.87 7.50 -8.24
CA LEU A 159 16.65 7.34 -9.68
C LEU A 159 17.65 6.33 -10.26
N ARG A 160 18.94 6.50 -9.98
CA ARG A 160 20.00 5.57 -10.42
C ARG A 160 19.75 4.16 -9.91
N GLU A 161 19.34 4.04 -8.64
CA GLU A 161 19.09 2.75 -8.00
C GLU A 161 17.88 2.03 -8.60
N PHE A 162 16.84 2.77 -8.97
CA PHE A 162 15.66 2.28 -9.67
C PHE A 162 15.98 1.87 -11.11
N THR A 163 16.63 2.74 -11.89
CA THR A 163 17.04 2.45 -13.28
C THR A 163 17.93 1.22 -13.36
N ARG A 164 18.89 1.06 -12.44
CA ARG A 164 19.76 -0.13 -12.39
C ARG A 164 19.00 -1.45 -12.24
N ARG A 165 17.80 -1.43 -11.65
CA ARG A 165 17.01 -2.64 -11.34
C ARG A 165 15.92 -2.94 -12.35
N TYR A 166 15.37 -1.92 -13.01
CA TYR A 166 14.12 -2.04 -13.77
C TYR A 166 14.18 -1.40 -15.16
N SER A 167 15.36 -0.97 -15.63
CA SER A 167 15.57 -0.41 -16.97
C SER A 167 16.37 -1.33 -17.88
#